data_AF-A0A7Y9PFD6-F1
#
_entry.id   AF-A0A7Y9PFD6-F1
#
_cell.length_a   1.000
_cell.length_b   1.000
_cell.length_c   1.000
_cell.angle_alpha   90.00
_cell.angle_beta   90.00
_cell.angle_gamma   90.00
#
_symmetry.space_group_name_H-M   'P 1'
#
loop_
_entity.id
_entity.type
_entity.pdbx_description
1 polymer ?
#
loop_
_entity_poly.entity_id
_entity_poly.type
_entity_poly.pdbx_seq_one_letter_code
_entity_poly.pdbx_strand_id
1 'polypeptide(L)'
;MGFTIMSFQPPTILEIDRSLRDDFRRRVKDFGISVDATDPVLAVLFRTFAQQIEGVYADTGRMRQSLLDELMAGLQLPQRLAHPAQAVVRFFSRAQRAKVLRGGTELNARASTGERLTFGLDATIQVSPARIALALAYQDQQLQLLPGVEMSEALQAFRPSIDPVKVNLGAQPALILAIENLPPTLLSRHAVFFELGPGSFSLQEALRKEPWWTFSEDGTLSGEGLMRPRRVNSGVYQLEWQLEADQAAKAESELPEIPDGFYSGRQFVFPEMDESRKLLCTAPRFLDGALARICGRDMTNFLNTPRVWIKIPLPPGVPSLRNAVNGILLHAMTASNVFCRNQTIQLGRDGSSVPVGRSSDGIQEMLVAPLSVSSLANEPYEAGLRPRRNAAVGWYELHNDRLTLHPGSDPDGQPQTAVNVRLWLTNGELGNRVGPGDITGFANSATFDDISVNHVTAAAGGTNGEDHPSTQRRFAEALLSRGRIVTRADLEASTLSFDRRILKVEVRSQIERQPEGLRRMERLWVTLDEGGFTRADLELPVLQQGLESYLKQRLVQGILLDVRFEWSGGRTPS
;
A
#
# COMPACT_ATOMS: atom_id res chain seq x y z
N MET A 1 -22.46 14.20 -26.51
CA MET A 1 -21.64 13.84 -27.69
C MET A 1 -20.35 13.24 -27.16
N GLY A 2 -20.15 11.94 -27.34
CA GLY A 2 -18.93 11.28 -26.89
C GLY A 2 -17.78 11.72 -27.78
N PHE A 3 -16.78 12.39 -27.21
CA PHE A 3 -15.47 12.45 -27.83
C PHE A 3 -14.85 11.07 -27.67
N THR A 4 -15.12 10.17 -28.61
CA THR A 4 -14.26 9.03 -28.85
C THR A 4 -12.94 9.64 -29.27
N ILE A 5 -11.95 9.65 -28.37
CA ILE A 5 -10.56 9.88 -28.76
C ILE A 5 -10.30 8.80 -29.82
N MET A 6 -10.29 9.19 -31.09
CA MET A 6 -9.92 8.28 -32.16
C MET A 6 -8.50 7.84 -31.84
N SER A 7 -8.36 6.60 -31.37
CA SER A 7 -7.06 5.96 -31.29
C SER A 7 -6.50 5.99 -32.70
N PHE A 8 -5.47 6.81 -32.92
CA PHE A 8 -4.76 6.80 -34.17
C PHE A 8 -4.13 5.41 -34.30
N GLN A 9 -4.77 4.54 -35.09
CA GLN A 9 -4.18 3.27 -35.49
C GLN A 9 -3.35 3.55 -36.75
N PRO A 10 -2.01 3.40 -36.68
CA PRO A 10 -1.20 3.52 -37.87
C PRO A 10 -1.64 2.43 -38.87
N PRO A 11 -1.69 2.74 -40.18
CA PRO A 11 -2.06 1.76 -41.18
C PRO A 11 -1.03 0.62 -41.21
N THR A 12 -1.51 -0.61 -41.31
CA THR A 12 -0.66 -1.81 -41.31
C THR A 12 0.07 -1.99 -42.64
N ILE A 13 1.18 -2.74 -42.66
CA ILE A 13 1.89 -3.11 -43.92
C ILE A 13 0.92 -3.60 -45.00
N LEU A 14 -0.07 -4.41 -44.63
CA LEU A 14 -1.02 -5.02 -45.57
C LEU A 14 -1.97 -3.97 -46.17
N GLU A 15 -2.40 -2.99 -45.37
CA GLU A 15 -3.25 -1.89 -45.84
C GLU A 15 -2.47 -0.94 -46.75
N ILE A 16 -1.22 -0.63 -46.39
CA ILE A 16 -0.33 0.21 -47.20
C ILE A 16 0.00 -0.49 -48.52
N ASP A 17 0.42 -1.76 -48.49
CA ASP A 17 0.72 -2.56 -49.69
C ASP A 17 -0.50 -2.68 -50.61
N ARG A 18 -1.69 -2.93 -50.06
CA ARG A 18 -2.93 -2.99 -50.82
C ARG A 18 -3.26 -1.64 -51.47
N SER A 19 -3.16 -0.54 -50.72
CA SER A 19 -3.40 0.80 -51.25
C SER A 19 -2.41 1.15 -52.36
N LEU A 20 -1.13 0.83 -52.20
CA LEU A 20 -0.09 1.09 -53.21
C LEU A 20 -0.35 0.29 -54.50
N ARG A 21 -0.77 -0.98 -54.39
CA ARG A 21 -1.13 -1.81 -55.54
C ARG A 21 -2.39 -1.30 -56.24
N ASP A 22 -3.39 -0.88 -55.49
CA ASP A 22 -4.64 -0.36 -56.04
C ASP A 22 -4.43 1.00 -56.73
N ASP A 23 -3.60 1.88 -56.15
CA ASP A 23 -3.21 3.15 -56.78
C ASP A 23 -2.34 2.95 -58.02
N PHE A 24 -1.42 1.98 -57.99
CA PHE A 24 -0.63 1.61 -59.16
C PHE A 24 -1.53 1.08 -60.28
N ARG A 25 -2.46 0.16 -59.99
CA ARG A 25 -3.42 -0.36 -60.98
C ARG A 25 -4.28 0.74 -61.58
N ARG A 26 -4.76 1.69 -60.76
CA ARG A 26 -5.51 2.86 -61.23
C ARG A 26 -4.68 3.68 -62.21
N ARG A 27 -3.45 4.06 -61.83
CA ARG A 27 -2.58 4.88 -62.70
C ARG A 27 -2.17 4.15 -63.97
N VAL A 28 -1.87 2.86 -63.92
CA VAL A 28 -1.51 2.06 -65.11
C VAL A 28 -2.70 1.94 -66.08
N LYS A 29 -3.92 1.83 -65.55
CA LYS A 29 -5.15 1.86 -66.33
C LYS A 29 -5.36 3.22 -67.01
N ASP A 30 -5.01 4.33 -66.34
CA ASP A 30 -5.07 5.68 -66.93
C ASP A 30 -4.11 5.85 -68.14
N PHE A 31 -3.06 5.03 -68.23
CA PHE A 31 -2.14 4.97 -69.38
C PHE A 31 -2.51 3.90 -70.43
N GLY A 32 -3.69 3.29 -70.33
CA GLY A 32 -4.21 2.36 -71.35
C GLY A 32 -3.61 0.95 -71.32
N ILE A 33 -2.91 0.57 -70.25
CA ILE A 33 -2.29 -0.76 -70.09
C ILE A 33 -3.14 -1.59 -69.12
N SER A 34 -3.62 -2.76 -69.53
CA SER A 34 -4.30 -3.72 -68.66
C SER A 34 -3.31 -4.78 -68.18
N VAL A 35 -3.03 -4.83 -66.88
CA VAL A 35 -2.14 -5.84 -66.27
C VAL A 35 -2.96 -6.75 -65.36
N ASP A 36 -3.29 -7.96 -65.83
CA ASP A 36 -4.10 -8.94 -65.09
C ASP A 36 -3.29 -9.79 -64.08
N ALA A 37 -1.95 -9.80 -64.17
CA ALA A 37 -1.07 -10.53 -63.26
C ALA A 37 -0.13 -9.55 -62.53
N THR A 38 -0.21 -9.50 -61.19
CA THR A 38 0.77 -8.77 -60.37
C THR A 38 2.16 -9.36 -60.55
N ASP A 39 3.06 -8.61 -61.20
CA ASP A 39 4.48 -8.94 -61.33
C ASP A 39 5.07 -9.23 -59.93
N PRO A 40 5.71 -10.39 -59.72
CA PRO A 40 6.31 -10.74 -58.43
C PRO A 40 7.38 -9.76 -57.97
N VAL A 41 8.11 -9.10 -58.89
CA VAL A 41 9.11 -8.08 -58.55
C VAL A 41 8.43 -6.81 -58.03
N LEU A 42 7.36 -6.35 -58.69
CA LEU A 42 6.56 -5.22 -58.20
C LEU A 42 5.89 -5.53 -56.86
N ALA A 43 5.43 -6.76 -56.64
CA ALA A 43 4.86 -7.18 -55.37
C ALA A 43 5.88 -7.12 -54.21
N VAL A 44 7.14 -7.50 -54.46
CA VAL A 44 8.23 -7.39 -53.48
C VAL A 44 8.61 -5.92 -53.25
N LEU A 45 8.68 -5.10 -54.30
CA LEU A 45 8.93 -3.66 -54.18
C LEU A 45 7.85 -2.94 -53.37
N PHE A 46 6.55 -3.17 -53.66
CA PHE A 46 5.46 -2.55 -52.91
C PHE A 46 5.46 -2.99 -51.45
N ARG A 47 5.73 -4.27 -51.16
CA ARG A 47 5.82 -4.76 -49.78
C ARG A 47 7.00 -4.15 -49.03
N THR A 48 8.16 -4.00 -49.68
CA THR A 48 9.36 -3.42 -49.06
C THR A 48 9.17 -1.92 -48.82
N PHE A 49 8.53 -1.22 -49.75
CA PHE A 49 8.19 0.19 -49.59
C PHE A 49 7.11 0.41 -48.53
N ALA A 50 6.10 -0.47 -48.47
CA ALA A 50 5.09 -0.47 -47.41
C ALA A 50 5.71 -0.67 -46.02
N GLN A 51 6.72 -1.55 -45.89
CA GLN A 51 7.49 -1.71 -44.64
C GLN A 51 8.24 -0.42 -44.25
N GLN A 52 8.85 0.28 -45.21
CA GLN A 52 9.52 1.55 -44.95
C GLN A 52 8.52 2.65 -44.53
N ILE A 53 7.37 2.74 -45.20
CA ILE A 53 6.30 3.68 -44.87
C ILE A 53 5.71 3.38 -43.48
N GLU A 54 5.45 2.12 -43.16
CA GLU A 54 5.00 1.72 -41.82
C GLU A 54 6.04 2.13 -40.76
N GLY A 55 7.33 1.95 -41.03
CA GLY A 55 8.41 2.44 -40.18
C GLY A 55 8.32 3.95 -39.91
N VAL A 56 8.09 4.76 -40.96
CA VAL A 56 7.91 6.21 -40.82
C VAL A 56 6.65 6.56 -40.01
N TYR A 57 5.53 5.87 -40.21
CA TYR A 57 4.32 6.07 -39.41
C TYR A 57 4.51 5.66 -37.95
N ALA A 58 5.22 4.57 -37.70
CA ALA A 58 5.57 4.13 -36.36
C ALA A 58 6.46 5.16 -35.64
N ASP A 59 7.47 5.70 -36.32
CA ASP A 59 8.34 6.73 -35.77
C ASP A 59 7.60 8.06 -35.52
N THR A 60 6.70 8.45 -36.43
CA THR A 60 5.83 9.62 -36.22
C THR A 60 4.89 9.41 -35.03
N GLY A 61 4.38 8.19 -34.84
CA GLY A 61 3.60 7.80 -33.68
C GLY A 61 4.39 7.95 -32.37
N ARG A 62 5.65 7.48 -32.36
CA ARG A 62 6.57 7.63 -31.23
C ARG A 62 6.88 9.09 -30.91
N MET A 63 7.09 9.93 -31.93
CA MET A 63 7.32 11.37 -31.75
C MET A 63 6.14 12.04 -31.04
N ARG A 64 4.90 11.72 -31.45
CA ARG A 64 3.70 12.29 -30.79
C ARG A 64 3.62 11.88 -29.32
N GLN A 65 3.93 10.62 -29.00
CA GLN A 65 3.98 10.14 -27.61
C GLN A 65 5.07 10.87 -26.81
N SER A 66 6.27 11.01 -27.38
CA SER A 66 7.38 11.73 -26.74
C SER A 66 7.05 13.20 -26.46
N LEU A 67 6.36 13.89 -27.37
CA LEU A 67 5.92 15.28 -27.16
C LEU A 67 4.86 15.39 -26.07
N LEU A 68 3.93 14.42 -26.00
CA LEU A 68 2.94 14.39 -24.93
C LEU A 68 3.63 14.13 -23.57
N ASP A 69 4.61 13.24 -23.54
CA ASP A 69 5.41 12.97 -22.35
C ASP A 69 6.18 14.21 -21.88
N GLU A 70 6.79 14.95 -22.80
CA GLU A 70 7.47 16.22 -22.51
C GLU A 70 6.49 17.27 -21.96
N LEU A 71 5.28 17.36 -22.52
CA LEU A 71 4.23 18.26 -22.00
C LEU A 71 3.77 17.85 -20.59
N MET A 72 3.57 16.54 -20.35
CA MET A 72 3.20 16.03 -19.02
C MET A 72 4.29 16.33 -18.00
N ALA A 73 5.57 16.16 -18.38
CA ALA A 73 6.72 16.48 -17.56
C ALA A 73 6.83 17.99 -17.28
N GLY A 74 6.70 18.83 -18.31
CA GLY A 74 6.74 20.29 -18.19
C GLY A 74 5.63 20.86 -17.32
N LEU A 75 4.47 20.19 -17.28
CA LEU A 75 3.35 20.54 -16.40
C LEU A 75 3.42 19.89 -15.01
N GLN A 76 4.52 19.19 -14.72
CA GLN A 76 4.82 18.60 -13.41
C GLN A 76 3.72 17.63 -12.93
N LEU A 77 3.13 16.85 -13.85
CA LEU A 77 2.17 15.83 -13.45
C LEU A 77 2.89 14.77 -12.58
N PRO A 78 2.51 14.58 -11.30
CA PRO A 78 3.27 13.72 -10.41
C PRO A 78 3.16 12.27 -10.85
N GLN A 79 4.25 11.55 -11.11
CA GLN A 79 4.19 10.14 -11.52
C GLN A 79 3.70 9.26 -10.35
N ARG A 80 2.77 8.33 -10.59
CA ARG A 80 2.44 7.30 -9.58
C ARG A 80 3.47 6.19 -9.66
N LEU A 81 4.35 6.13 -8.66
CA LEU A 81 5.41 5.14 -8.54
C LEU A 81 4.86 3.77 -8.14
N ALA A 82 5.72 2.75 -8.20
CA ALA A 82 5.35 1.40 -7.83
C ALA A 82 5.08 1.28 -6.33
N HIS A 83 4.10 0.46 -5.97
CA HIS A 83 3.84 0.09 -4.58
C HIS A 83 4.39 -1.32 -4.32
N PRO A 84 5.08 -1.54 -3.19
CA PRO A 84 5.57 -2.87 -2.86
C PRO A 84 4.47 -3.78 -2.36
N ALA A 85 4.56 -5.07 -2.70
CA ALA A 85 3.74 -6.09 -2.06
C ALA A 85 4.14 -6.23 -0.59
N GLN A 86 3.16 -6.37 0.30
CA GLN A 86 3.35 -6.49 1.73
C GLN A 86 2.77 -7.82 2.23
N ALA A 87 3.45 -8.46 3.17
CA ALA A 87 3.06 -9.71 3.81
C ALA A 87 3.16 -9.58 5.33
N VAL A 88 2.48 -10.45 6.10
CA VAL A 88 2.58 -10.50 7.56
C VAL A 88 3.33 -11.74 7.98
N VAL A 89 4.37 -11.54 8.77
CA VAL A 89 5.27 -12.59 9.25
C VAL A 89 5.24 -12.62 10.77
N ARG A 90 5.02 -13.81 11.32
CA ARG A 90 5.05 -14.08 12.76
C ARG A 90 6.37 -14.75 13.15
N PHE A 91 6.96 -14.28 14.24
CA PHE A 91 8.22 -14.77 14.77
C PHE A 91 7.98 -15.54 16.06
N PHE A 92 8.70 -16.64 16.22
CA PHE A 92 8.69 -17.43 17.45
C PHE A 92 10.12 -17.55 17.96
N SER A 93 10.36 -17.12 19.19
CA SER A 93 11.65 -17.30 19.86
C SER A 93 11.67 -18.66 20.57
N ARG A 94 12.73 -19.44 20.35
CA ARG A 94 13.07 -20.59 21.18
C ARG A 94 13.94 -20.20 22.38
N ALA A 95 14.52 -19.00 22.35
CA ALA A 95 15.34 -18.47 23.42
C ALA A 95 14.48 -17.83 24.52
N GLN A 96 14.91 -18.01 25.77
CA GLN A 96 14.33 -17.36 26.96
C GLN A 96 14.58 -15.85 27.00
N ARG A 97 15.57 -15.37 26.26
CA ARG A 97 15.92 -13.95 26.18
C ARG A 97 15.23 -13.29 25.00
N ALA A 98 14.85 -12.04 25.18
CA ALA A 98 14.32 -11.24 24.10
C ALA A 98 15.42 -10.87 23.09
N LYS A 99 15.06 -10.83 21.81
CA LYS A 99 15.96 -10.52 20.70
C LYS A 99 15.34 -9.46 19.80
N VAL A 100 16.16 -8.49 19.37
CA VAL A 100 15.71 -7.38 18.55
C VAL A 100 15.99 -7.66 17.09
N LEU A 101 14.96 -7.58 16.25
CA LEU A 101 15.04 -7.62 14.80
C LEU A 101 14.92 -6.20 14.27
N ARG A 102 15.91 -5.73 13.50
CA ARG A 102 15.91 -4.35 12.98
C ARG A 102 14.95 -4.23 11.80
N GLY A 103 14.35 -3.05 11.64
CA GLY A 103 13.69 -2.67 10.39
C GLY A 103 14.66 -2.86 9.21
N GLY A 104 14.15 -3.40 8.10
CA GLY A 104 14.94 -3.78 6.93
C GLY A 104 15.66 -5.13 7.06
N THR A 105 15.46 -5.90 8.14
CA THR A 105 15.97 -7.28 8.18
C THR A 105 15.35 -8.09 7.03
N GLU A 106 16.20 -8.69 6.21
CA GLU A 106 15.81 -9.36 4.98
C GLU A 106 15.32 -10.79 5.21
N LEU A 107 14.20 -11.12 4.58
CA LEU A 107 13.55 -12.41 4.54
C LEU A 107 13.55 -12.96 3.12
N ASN A 108 13.82 -14.25 2.98
CA ASN A 108 13.76 -14.97 1.72
C ASN A 108 12.34 -15.43 1.43
N ALA A 109 11.83 -15.07 0.27
CA ALA A 109 10.53 -15.50 -0.24
C ALA A 109 10.66 -16.20 -1.59
N ARG A 110 9.69 -17.07 -1.90
CA ARG A 110 9.56 -17.66 -3.23
C ARG A 110 8.19 -17.35 -3.80
N ALA A 111 8.14 -16.81 -5.02
CA ALA A 111 6.88 -16.63 -5.73
C ALA A 111 6.34 -18.00 -6.19
N SER A 112 5.03 -18.11 -6.40
CA SER A 112 4.41 -19.32 -6.97
C SER A 112 4.94 -19.69 -8.35
N THR A 113 5.51 -18.73 -9.08
CA THR A 113 6.21 -18.94 -10.36
C THR A 113 7.67 -19.36 -10.25
N GLY A 114 8.22 -19.43 -9.02
CA GLY A 114 9.54 -19.99 -8.71
C GLY A 114 10.65 -18.97 -8.48
N GLU A 115 10.42 -17.69 -8.81
CA GLU A 115 11.36 -16.61 -8.58
C GLU A 115 11.64 -16.41 -7.09
N ARG A 116 12.88 -16.06 -6.76
CA ARG A 116 13.28 -15.73 -5.39
C ARG A 116 13.15 -14.23 -5.20
N LEU A 117 12.43 -13.84 -4.16
CA LEU A 117 12.16 -12.45 -3.81
C LEU A 117 12.67 -12.18 -2.39
N THR A 118 12.94 -10.90 -2.11
CA THR A 118 13.38 -10.46 -0.79
C THR A 118 12.34 -9.53 -0.19
N PHE A 119 12.04 -9.75 1.09
CA PHE A 119 11.11 -8.92 1.87
C PHE A 119 11.87 -8.34 3.07
N GLY A 120 11.77 -7.03 3.28
CA GLY A 120 12.37 -6.35 4.43
C GLY A 120 11.31 -6.07 5.50
N LEU A 121 11.64 -6.25 6.78
CA LEU A 121 10.75 -5.85 7.89
C LEU A 121 10.47 -4.35 7.85
N ASP A 122 9.21 -3.97 8.01
CA ASP A 122 8.81 -2.55 7.94
C ASP A 122 9.22 -1.74 9.18
N ALA A 123 9.39 -2.40 10.33
CA ALA A 123 9.78 -1.77 11.58
C ALA A 123 10.71 -2.64 12.41
N THR A 124 11.39 -2.03 13.37
CA THR A 124 12.20 -2.74 14.36
C THR A 124 11.29 -3.34 15.42
N ILE A 125 11.45 -4.63 15.70
CA ILE A 125 10.64 -5.36 16.68
C ILE A 125 11.50 -6.13 17.67
N GLN A 126 10.91 -6.46 18.81
CA GLN A 126 11.46 -7.40 19.77
C GLN A 126 10.63 -8.69 19.77
N VAL A 127 11.33 -9.83 19.71
CA VAL A 127 10.74 -11.16 19.82
C VAL A 127 11.17 -11.77 21.14
N SER A 128 10.23 -12.30 21.92
CA SER A 128 10.49 -12.89 23.24
C SER A 128 9.60 -14.12 23.49
N PRO A 129 9.66 -14.76 24.67
CA PRO A 129 8.70 -15.78 25.08
C PRO A 129 7.29 -15.26 25.36
N ALA A 130 7.05 -13.95 25.28
CA ALA A 130 5.76 -13.34 25.58
C ALA A 130 4.64 -13.93 24.72
N ARG A 131 3.43 -14.01 25.28
CA ARG A 131 2.26 -14.49 24.55
C ARG A 131 0.97 -13.86 25.06
N ILE A 132 -0.03 -13.79 24.18
CA ILE A 132 -1.37 -13.36 24.58
C ILE A 132 -1.99 -14.48 25.39
N ALA A 133 -2.21 -14.23 26.68
CA ALA A 133 -2.84 -15.18 27.60
C ALA A 133 -4.35 -15.22 27.39
N LEU A 134 -4.95 -14.04 27.16
CA LEU A 134 -6.39 -13.85 27.04
C LEU A 134 -6.68 -12.65 26.14
N ALA A 135 -7.73 -12.75 25.34
CA ALA A 135 -8.27 -11.62 24.58
C ALA A 135 -9.80 -11.63 24.67
N LEU A 136 -10.38 -10.47 24.97
CA LEU A 136 -11.79 -10.31 25.24
C LEU A 136 -12.35 -9.16 24.39
N ALA A 137 -13.58 -9.35 23.92
CA ALA A 137 -14.41 -8.30 23.34
C ALA A 137 -15.44 -7.85 24.36
N TYR A 138 -15.52 -6.54 24.58
CA TYR A 138 -16.59 -5.90 25.32
C TYR A 138 -17.49 -5.16 24.35
N GLN A 139 -18.77 -5.53 24.28
CA GLN A 139 -19.77 -4.89 23.42
C GLN A 139 -21.17 -5.12 24.01
N ASP A 140 -22.06 -4.15 23.91
CA ASP A 140 -23.45 -4.25 24.39
C ASP A 140 -23.58 -4.72 25.86
N GLN A 141 -22.67 -4.22 26.72
CA GLN A 141 -22.56 -4.59 28.14
C GLN A 141 -22.26 -6.08 28.40
N GLN A 142 -21.69 -6.75 27.40
CA GLN A 142 -21.29 -8.15 27.47
C GLN A 142 -19.79 -8.25 27.21
N LEU A 143 -19.13 -9.08 28.00
CA LEU A 143 -17.72 -9.44 27.84
C LEU A 143 -17.65 -10.88 27.38
N GLN A 144 -16.90 -11.12 26.32
CA GLN A 144 -16.79 -12.44 25.71
C GLN A 144 -15.36 -12.71 25.26
N LEU A 145 -14.97 -13.98 25.30
CA LEU A 145 -13.67 -14.42 24.82
C LEU A 145 -13.60 -14.36 23.28
N LEU A 146 -12.50 -13.84 22.75
CA LEU A 146 -12.27 -13.79 21.31
C LEU A 146 -11.78 -15.16 20.79
N PRO A 147 -12.49 -15.79 19.83
CA PRO A 147 -12.17 -17.15 19.40
C PRO A 147 -10.87 -17.24 18.58
N GLY A 148 -10.43 -16.12 18.00
CA GLY A 148 -9.29 -16.04 17.08
C GLY A 148 -7.90 -15.93 17.71
N VAL A 149 -7.81 -15.99 19.04
CA VAL A 149 -6.54 -15.79 19.75
C VAL A 149 -6.02 -17.14 20.24
N GLU A 150 -4.75 -17.41 19.94
CA GLU A 150 -4.07 -18.62 20.37
C GLU A 150 -3.97 -18.66 21.90
N MET A 151 -4.90 -19.37 22.53
CA MET A 151 -4.94 -19.55 23.98
C MET A 151 -3.87 -20.54 24.41
N SER A 152 -3.27 -20.30 25.59
CA SER A 152 -2.32 -21.25 26.16
C SER A 152 -2.97 -22.62 26.41
N GLU A 153 -2.21 -23.70 26.28
CA GLU A 153 -2.70 -25.07 26.57
C GLU A 153 -3.29 -25.16 27.99
N ALA A 154 -2.67 -24.47 28.95
CA ALA A 154 -3.17 -24.37 30.31
C ALA A 154 -4.60 -23.79 30.34
N LEU A 155 -4.84 -22.64 29.67
CA LEU A 155 -6.16 -22.03 29.59
C LEU A 155 -7.16 -22.93 28.85
N GLN A 156 -6.76 -23.53 27.74
CA GLN A 156 -7.62 -24.42 26.95
C GLN A 156 -8.07 -25.64 27.77
N ALA A 157 -7.20 -26.20 28.61
CA ALA A 157 -7.51 -27.34 29.47
C ALA A 157 -8.66 -27.04 30.45
N PHE A 158 -8.83 -25.79 30.87
CA PHE A 158 -9.92 -25.36 31.75
C PHE A 158 -11.25 -25.14 31.05
N ARG A 159 -11.30 -25.22 29.71
CA ARG A 159 -12.51 -25.01 28.90
C ARG A 159 -13.26 -23.72 29.28
N PRO A 160 -12.62 -22.54 29.08
CA PRO A 160 -13.24 -21.27 29.41
C PRO A 160 -14.58 -21.12 28.70
N SER A 161 -15.54 -20.53 29.39
CA SER A 161 -16.86 -20.25 28.83
C SER A 161 -16.72 -19.30 27.64
N ILE A 162 -17.31 -19.71 26.52
CA ILE A 162 -17.42 -18.89 25.31
C ILE A 162 -18.67 -18.02 25.41
N ASP A 163 -19.55 -18.23 26.40
CA ASP A 163 -20.79 -17.48 26.53
C ASP A 163 -20.51 -16.04 27.02
N PRO A 164 -21.26 -15.05 26.50
CA PRO A 164 -21.10 -13.67 26.92
C PRO A 164 -21.49 -13.49 28.39
N VAL A 165 -20.63 -12.79 29.14
CA VAL A 165 -20.85 -12.45 30.55
C VAL A 165 -21.22 -10.99 30.67
N LYS A 166 -22.36 -10.71 31.32
CA LYS A 166 -22.80 -9.32 31.57
C LYS A 166 -21.84 -8.61 32.52
N VAL A 167 -21.35 -7.45 32.11
CA VAL A 167 -20.49 -6.56 32.91
C VAL A 167 -20.68 -5.11 32.48
N ASN A 168 -20.56 -4.18 33.43
CA ASN A 168 -20.70 -2.75 33.17
C ASN A 168 -19.33 -2.08 33.13
N LEU A 169 -18.77 -1.90 31.92
CA LEU A 169 -17.48 -1.23 31.67
C LEU A 169 -17.66 0.12 30.97
N GLY A 170 -18.90 0.60 30.86
CA GLY A 170 -19.28 1.81 30.13
C GLY A 170 -20.08 1.53 28.85
N ALA A 171 -20.44 2.59 28.13
CA ALA A 171 -21.25 2.50 26.91
C ALA A 171 -20.42 2.15 25.66
N GLN A 172 -19.11 2.33 25.71
CA GLN A 172 -18.23 2.16 24.55
C GLN A 172 -17.77 0.70 24.42
N PRO A 173 -17.80 0.12 23.21
CA PRO A 173 -17.17 -1.17 22.95
C PRO A 173 -15.66 -1.09 23.20
N ALA A 174 -15.03 -2.21 23.52
CA ALA A 174 -13.59 -2.26 23.76
C ALA A 174 -13.00 -3.64 23.48
N LEU A 175 -11.73 -3.67 23.07
CA LEU A 175 -10.90 -4.87 23.09
C LEU A 175 -10.04 -4.87 24.35
N ILE A 176 -9.94 -6.02 25.00
CA ILE A 176 -9.12 -6.19 26.22
C ILE A 176 -8.16 -7.35 26.01
N LEU A 177 -6.86 -7.10 26.17
CA LEU A 177 -5.80 -8.09 25.98
C LEU A 177 -5.05 -8.29 27.29
N ALA A 178 -4.66 -9.53 27.58
CA ALA A 178 -3.76 -9.88 28.67
C ALA A 178 -2.54 -10.59 28.09
N ILE A 179 -1.34 -10.09 28.38
CA ILE A 179 -0.08 -10.63 27.86
C ILE A 179 0.78 -11.12 29.02
N GLU A 180 1.29 -12.34 28.90
CA GLU A 180 2.11 -13.02 29.92
C GLU A 180 3.47 -13.47 29.36
N ASN A 181 4.30 -14.08 30.22
CA ASN A 181 5.66 -14.53 29.89
C ASN A 181 6.57 -13.40 29.39
N LEU A 182 6.40 -12.21 29.97
CA LEU A 182 7.09 -11.00 29.56
C LEU A 182 8.55 -11.01 30.02
N PRO A 183 9.49 -10.53 29.20
CA PRO A 183 10.84 -10.24 29.64
C PRO A 183 10.86 -9.04 30.61
N PRO A 184 11.99 -8.76 31.27
CA PRO A 184 12.22 -7.52 32.02
C PRO A 184 11.77 -6.26 31.28
N THR A 185 12.04 -6.18 29.97
CA THR A 185 11.64 -5.03 29.14
C THR A 185 10.14 -5.00 28.77
N LEU A 186 9.30 -5.80 29.43
CA LEU A 186 7.85 -5.87 29.24
C LEU A 186 7.50 -6.06 27.75
N LEU A 187 6.69 -5.16 27.18
CA LEU A 187 6.29 -5.16 25.78
C LEU A 187 7.16 -4.26 24.90
N SER A 188 8.36 -3.87 25.34
CA SER A 188 9.25 -2.99 24.58
C SER A 188 9.41 -3.48 23.14
N ARG A 189 8.99 -2.65 22.16
CA ARG A 189 9.03 -2.93 20.72
C ARG A 189 8.35 -4.25 20.29
N HIS A 190 7.47 -4.81 21.10
CA HIS A 190 6.68 -5.97 20.69
C HIS A 190 5.67 -5.52 19.64
N ALA A 191 5.41 -6.40 18.68
CA ALA A 191 4.53 -6.10 17.57
C ALA A 191 3.24 -6.92 17.67
N VAL A 192 2.11 -6.26 17.41
CA VAL A 192 0.77 -6.86 17.43
C VAL A 192 0.11 -6.64 16.08
N PHE A 193 -0.38 -7.73 15.49
CA PHE A 193 -1.14 -7.71 14.26
C PHE A 193 -2.59 -8.12 14.53
N PHE A 194 -3.55 -7.36 13.98
CA PHE A 194 -4.98 -7.70 13.99
C PHE A 194 -5.39 -8.30 12.65
N GLU A 195 -5.75 -9.57 12.67
CA GLU A 195 -6.40 -10.20 11.53
C GLU A 195 -7.88 -9.83 11.55
N LEU A 196 -8.27 -8.95 10.62
CA LEU A 196 -9.63 -8.43 10.53
C LEU A 196 -10.40 -9.12 9.40
N GLY A 197 -11.65 -9.47 9.68
CA GLY A 197 -12.57 -10.06 8.70
C GLY A 197 -13.09 -9.05 7.68
N PRO A 198 -13.75 -9.52 6.61
CA PRO A 198 -14.39 -8.66 5.61
C PRO A 198 -15.36 -7.66 6.26
N GLY A 199 -15.45 -6.44 5.71
CA GLY A 199 -16.33 -5.39 6.24
C GLY A 199 -15.86 -4.72 7.54
N SER A 200 -14.70 -5.10 8.08
CA SER A 200 -14.15 -4.54 9.34
C SER A 200 -13.41 -3.21 9.14
N PHE A 201 -13.70 -2.47 8.08
CA PHE A 201 -12.98 -1.22 7.76
C PHE A 201 -13.16 -0.15 8.85
N SER A 202 -14.37 0.02 9.39
CA SER A 202 -14.61 0.97 10.48
C SER A 202 -13.86 0.60 11.76
N LEU A 203 -13.68 -0.70 12.02
CA LEU A 203 -12.84 -1.19 13.12
C LEU A 203 -11.35 -0.90 12.86
N GLN A 204 -10.87 -1.13 11.64
CA GLN A 204 -9.50 -0.79 11.24
C GLN A 204 -9.22 0.71 11.42
N GLU A 205 -10.14 1.57 10.97
CA GLU A 205 -10.05 3.02 11.18
C GLU A 205 -10.07 3.43 12.65
N ALA A 206 -10.88 2.76 13.47
CA ALA A 206 -10.89 2.99 14.91
C ALA A 206 -9.55 2.61 15.54
N LEU A 207 -8.99 1.44 15.24
CA LEU A 207 -7.70 1.01 15.78
C LEU A 207 -6.55 1.99 15.47
N ARG A 208 -6.60 2.69 14.33
CA ARG A 208 -5.61 3.71 13.93
C ARG A 208 -5.66 4.99 14.76
N LYS A 209 -6.83 5.32 15.35
CA LYS A 209 -7.11 6.62 15.96
C LYS A 209 -7.31 6.54 17.47
N GLU A 210 -7.91 5.44 17.92
CA GLU A 210 -8.30 5.28 19.31
C GLU A 210 -7.08 5.05 20.21
N PRO A 211 -7.11 5.56 21.45
CA PRO A 211 -6.02 5.39 22.40
C PRO A 211 -5.92 3.95 22.91
N TRP A 212 -4.72 3.54 23.30
CA TRP A 212 -4.43 2.25 23.92
C TRP A 212 -4.07 2.47 25.38
N TRP A 213 -4.77 1.81 26.28
CA TRP A 213 -4.55 1.96 27.72
C TRP A 213 -3.91 0.70 28.28
N THR A 214 -2.79 0.86 29.00
CA THR A 214 -2.22 -0.19 29.84
C THR A 214 -2.67 0.01 31.29
N PHE A 215 -2.93 -1.09 31.99
CA PHE A 215 -3.29 -1.03 33.41
C PHE A 215 -2.03 -0.91 34.27
N SER A 216 -2.13 -0.15 35.36
CA SER A 216 -1.09 -0.06 36.39
C SER A 216 -1.07 -1.30 37.28
N GLU A 217 -0.02 -1.44 38.10
CA GLU A 217 0.18 -2.51 39.09
C GLU A 217 -1.06 -2.78 39.97
N ASP A 218 -1.80 -1.74 40.31
CA ASP A 218 -2.99 -1.82 41.16
C ASP A 218 -4.28 -2.21 40.41
N GLY A 219 -4.18 -2.48 39.09
CA GLY A 219 -5.29 -2.88 38.22
C GLY A 219 -6.22 -1.73 37.83
N THR A 220 -5.76 -0.47 37.91
CA THR A 220 -6.53 0.71 37.51
C THR A 220 -6.02 1.31 36.19
N LEU A 221 -6.81 2.22 35.60
CA LEU A 221 -6.42 2.96 34.41
C LEU A 221 -5.83 4.29 34.83
N SER A 222 -4.58 4.55 34.46
CA SER A 222 -3.89 5.81 34.71
C SER A 222 -3.50 6.47 33.39
N GLY A 223 -3.24 7.79 33.42
CA GLY A 223 -2.71 8.52 32.28
C GLY A 223 -1.29 8.08 31.88
N GLU A 224 -0.54 7.49 32.80
CA GLU A 224 0.81 6.94 32.55
C GLU A 224 0.77 5.73 31.62
N GLY A 225 -0.34 4.98 31.65
CA GLY A 225 -0.57 3.84 30.78
C GLY A 225 -1.12 4.20 29.40
N LEU A 226 -1.33 5.48 29.09
CA LEU A 226 -2.00 5.95 27.88
C LEU A 226 -1.04 6.09 26.71
N MET A 227 -1.31 5.34 25.64
CA MET A 227 -0.59 5.39 24.38
C MET A 227 -1.51 5.81 23.23
N ARG A 228 -0.94 6.46 22.22
CA ARG A 228 -1.64 6.77 20.96
C ARG A 228 -0.89 6.17 19.77
N PRO A 229 -1.61 5.59 18.81
CA PRO A 229 -1.00 5.16 17.55
C PRO A 229 -0.51 6.37 16.74
N ARG A 230 0.73 6.31 16.27
CA ARG A 230 1.30 7.19 15.26
C ARG A 230 1.70 6.38 14.04
N ARG A 231 1.29 6.83 12.86
CA ARG A 231 1.67 6.21 11.60
C ARG A 231 3.19 6.35 11.38
N VAL A 232 3.83 5.25 10.98
CA VAL A 232 5.22 5.19 10.51
C VAL A 232 5.28 4.50 9.14
N ASN A 233 6.47 4.14 8.65
CA ASN A 233 6.70 3.54 7.33
C ASN A 233 5.79 2.34 7.03
N SER A 234 5.45 2.18 5.75
CA SER A 234 4.68 1.05 5.22
C SER A 234 3.28 0.86 5.83
N GLY A 235 2.74 1.89 6.50
CA GLY A 235 1.44 1.84 7.16
C GLY A 235 1.45 1.10 8.51
N VAL A 236 2.62 0.88 9.11
CA VAL A 236 2.76 0.40 10.49
C VAL A 236 2.40 1.54 11.45
N TYR A 237 1.82 1.21 12.61
CA TYR A 237 1.49 2.19 13.65
C TYR A 237 2.36 1.94 14.89
N GLN A 238 3.23 2.90 15.20
CA GLN A 238 3.98 2.88 16.45
C GLN A 238 3.13 3.51 17.55
N LEU A 239 2.97 2.81 18.66
CA LEU A 239 2.32 3.34 19.84
C LEU A 239 3.31 4.26 20.57
N GLU A 240 2.84 5.44 20.96
CA GLU A 240 3.65 6.44 21.67
C GLU A 240 2.97 6.87 22.97
N TRP A 241 3.74 7.03 24.03
CA TRP A 241 3.24 7.48 25.32
C TRP A 241 2.76 8.93 25.22
N GLN A 242 1.51 9.19 25.62
CA GLN A 242 0.93 10.53 25.46
C GLN A 242 1.65 11.59 26.32
N LEU A 243 2.14 11.22 27.50
CA LEU A 243 2.85 12.14 28.40
C LEU A 243 4.28 12.50 27.91
N GLU A 244 4.84 11.72 26.98
CA GLU A 244 6.20 11.93 26.45
C GLU A 244 6.23 12.51 25.03
N ALA A 245 5.12 12.35 24.29
CA ALA A 245 4.98 12.83 22.92
C ALA A 245 5.18 14.36 22.79
N ASP A 246 4.86 15.14 23.83
CA ASP A 246 5.06 16.60 23.85
C ASP A 246 6.56 17.00 23.81
N GLN A 247 7.49 16.07 24.06
CA GLN A 247 8.93 16.33 24.02
C GLN A 247 9.62 15.76 22.77
N ALA A 248 9.07 14.73 22.13
CA ALA A 248 9.71 13.98 21.03
C ALA A 248 9.32 14.44 19.61
N ALA A 249 8.41 15.40 19.46
CA ALA A 249 7.84 15.83 18.18
C ALA A 249 8.80 16.59 17.21
N LYS A 250 10.12 16.37 17.25
CA LYS A 250 11.10 17.23 16.53
C LYS A 250 12.21 16.52 15.74
N ALA A 251 11.99 15.30 15.28
CA ALA A 251 12.84 14.71 14.24
C ALA A 251 11.96 14.00 13.21
N GLU A 252 11.20 14.77 12.42
CA GLU A 252 10.73 14.25 11.14
C GLU A 252 11.98 13.91 10.31
N SER A 253 12.18 12.62 10.06
CA SER A 253 13.24 12.14 9.18
C SER A 253 13.00 12.72 7.80
N GLU A 254 13.97 13.47 7.25
CA GLU A 254 13.90 14.04 5.89
C GLU A 254 13.86 12.97 4.78
N LEU A 255 14.04 11.69 5.14
CA LEU A 255 13.95 10.57 4.20
C LEU A 255 12.49 10.28 3.82
N PRO A 256 12.22 9.96 2.53
CA PRO A 256 10.89 9.58 2.09
C PRO A 256 10.38 8.33 2.82
N GLU A 257 9.09 8.31 3.13
CA GLU A 257 8.43 7.17 3.76
C GLU A 257 7.96 6.15 2.72
N ILE A 258 8.00 4.86 3.07
CA ILE A 258 7.34 3.83 2.25
C ILE A 258 5.82 4.09 2.34
N PRO A 259 5.11 4.15 1.20
CA PRO A 259 3.66 4.34 1.20
C PRO A 259 2.94 3.22 1.97
N ASP A 260 1.71 3.48 2.38
CA ASP A 260 0.90 2.47 3.08
C ASP A 260 0.80 1.18 2.28
N GLY A 261 1.18 0.08 2.91
CA GLY A 261 1.01 -1.26 2.36
C GLY A 261 -0.43 -1.77 2.56
N PHE A 262 -0.71 -2.93 1.97
CA PHE A 262 -2.03 -3.58 2.01
C PHE A 262 -2.56 -3.81 3.44
N TYR A 263 -1.68 -4.10 4.38
CA TYR A 263 -2.02 -4.39 5.78
C TYR A 263 -1.96 -3.14 6.69
N SER A 264 -1.86 -1.93 6.11
CA SER A 264 -1.80 -0.67 6.85
C SER A 264 -2.88 -0.56 7.93
N GLY A 265 -2.51 -0.17 9.15
CA GLY A 265 -3.42 0.02 10.28
C GLY A 265 -4.02 -1.27 10.86
N ARG A 266 -3.43 -2.41 10.53
CA ARG A 266 -3.60 -3.67 11.26
C ARG A 266 -2.37 -4.05 12.07
N GLN A 267 -1.24 -3.37 11.84
CA GLN A 267 0.05 -3.62 12.46
C GLN A 267 0.41 -2.51 13.45
N PHE A 268 0.65 -2.90 14.69
CA PHE A 268 1.01 -2.00 15.79
C PHE A 268 2.34 -2.43 16.43
N VAL A 269 3.14 -1.46 16.87
CA VAL A 269 4.41 -1.71 17.59
C VAL A 269 4.39 -0.91 18.88
N PHE A 270 4.62 -1.58 20.01
CA PHE A 270 4.73 -0.92 21.31
C PHE A 270 5.96 -0.01 21.38
N PRO A 271 5.90 1.08 22.16
CA PRO A 271 7.07 1.92 22.40
C PRO A 271 8.14 1.14 23.17
N GLU A 272 9.27 1.79 23.41
CA GLU A 272 10.19 1.30 24.43
C GLU A 272 9.53 1.34 25.80
N MET A 273 9.74 0.27 26.57
CA MET A 273 9.22 0.10 27.93
C MET A 273 10.34 -0.34 28.85
N ASP A 274 10.27 0.08 30.11
CA ASP A 274 11.16 -0.32 31.18
C ASP A 274 10.37 -0.89 32.37
N GLU A 275 11.06 -1.60 33.27
CA GLU A 275 10.46 -2.17 34.48
C GLU A 275 9.96 -1.10 35.46
N SER A 276 10.48 0.13 35.38
CA SER A 276 10.19 1.19 36.35
C SER A 276 8.74 1.67 36.29
N ARG A 277 8.06 1.46 35.16
CA ARG A 277 6.66 1.85 34.95
C ARG A 277 5.62 1.01 35.68
N LYS A 278 5.98 -0.12 36.28
CA LYS A 278 5.07 -0.96 37.10
C LYS A 278 3.72 -1.26 36.41
N LEU A 279 3.78 -1.80 35.19
CA LEU A 279 2.59 -2.09 34.34
C LEU A 279 2.08 -3.53 34.48
N LEU A 280 2.51 -4.26 35.50
CA LEU A 280 2.14 -5.66 35.72
C LEU A 280 1.09 -5.74 36.82
N CYS A 281 -0.10 -6.22 36.49
CA CYS A 281 -1.15 -6.53 37.46
C CYS A 281 -1.72 -7.93 37.24
N THR A 282 -2.29 -8.52 38.28
CA THR A 282 -2.91 -9.85 38.21
C THR A 282 -4.18 -9.83 37.36
N ALA A 283 -5.12 -8.96 37.74
CA ALA A 283 -6.35 -8.68 37.00
C ALA A 283 -6.82 -7.23 37.23
N PRO A 284 -7.44 -6.59 36.22
CA PRO A 284 -8.09 -5.31 36.41
C PRO A 284 -9.26 -5.41 37.39
N ARG A 285 -9.34 -4.51 38.37
CA ARG A 285 -10.29 -4.60 39.50
C ARG A 285 -11.77 -4.76 39.11
N PHE A 286 -12.15 -4.20 37.96
CA PHE A 286 -13.53 -4.26 37.47
C PHE A 286 -13.83 -5.50 36.60
N LEU A 287 -12.83 -6.33 36.31
CA LEU A 287 -12.98 -7.56 35.52
C LEU A 287 -13.00 -8.82 36.39
N ASP A 288 -12.56 -8.78 37.65
CA ASP A 288 -12.42 -9.95 38.52
C ASP A 288 -13.65 -10.87 38.51
N GLY A 289 -14.83 -10.30 38.75
CA GLY A 289 -16.09 -11.06 38.77
C GLY A 289 -16.50 -11.62 37.41
N ALA A 290 -16.15 -10.94 36.31
CA ALA A 290 -16.44 -11.41 34.96
C ALA A 290 -15.46 -12.50 34.53
N LEU A 291 -14.16 -12.32 34.80
CA LEU A 291 -13.12 -13.30 34.56
C LEU A 291 -13.38 -14.58 35.34
N ALA A 292 -13.78 -14.52 36.61
CA ALA A 292 -14.14 -15.70 37.39
C ALA A 292 -15.30 -16.51 36.78
N ARG A 293 -16.23 -15.86 36.06
CA ARG A 293 -17.32 -16.53 35.34
C ARG A 293 -16.88 -17.12 34.01
N ILE A 294 -16.02 -16.42 33.26
CA ILE A 294 -15.48 -16.89 31.98
C ILE A 294 -14.52 -18.06 32.21
N CYS A 295 -13.58 -17.90 33.14
CA CYS A 295 -12.51 -18.85 33.42
C CYS A 295 -12.91 -19.98 34.38
N GLY A 296 -14.00 -19.82 35.14
CA GLY A 296 -14.39 -20.77 36.19
C GLY A 296 -13.65 -20.57 37.51
N ARG A 297 -14.14 -21.21 38.58
CA ARG A 297 -13.63 -21.04 39.96
C ARG A 297 -12.24 -21.64 40.19
N ASP A 298 -11.87 -22.65 39.40
CA ASP A 298 -10.61 -23.40 39.55
C ASP A 298 -9.40 -22.68 38.93
N MET A 299 -9.61 -21.51 38.32
CA MET A 299 -8.58 -20.73 37.62
C MET A 299 -7.91 -19.64 38.48
N THR A 300 -7.95 -19.76 39.82
CA THR A 300 -7.32 -18.82 40.75
C THR A 300 -5.83 -18.65 40.47
N ASN A 301 -5.12 -19.75 40.18
CA ASN A 301 -3.69 -19.71 39.83
C ASN A 301 -3.42 -18.94 38.54
N PHE A 302 -4.29 -19.10 37.53
CA PHE A 302 -4.15 -18.34 36.28
C PHE A 302 -4.38 -16.85 36.52
N LEU A 303 -5.43 -16.48 37.25
CA LEU A 303 -5.78 -15.08 37.52
C LEU A 303 -4.74 -14.39 38.42
N ASN A 304 -3.99 -15.15 39.23
CA ASN A 304 -2.93 -14.62 40.10
C ASN A 304 -1.59 -14.38 39.39
N THR A 305 -1.42 -14.81 38.14
CA THR A 305 -0.19 -14.52 37.38
C THR A 305 -0.18 -13.04 36.95
N PRO A 306 0.87 -12.26 37.27
CA PRO A 306 1.01 -10.88 36.80
C PRO A 306 1.11 -10.81 35.27
N ARG A 307 0.38 -9.86 34.66
CA ARG A 307 0.32 -9.65 33.21
C ARG A 307 0.30 -8.17 32.88
N VAL A 308 0.70 -7.83 31.66
CA VAL A 308 0.31 -6.54 31.09
C VAL A 308 -1.10 -6.68 30.54
N TRP A 309 -2.01 -5.88 31.08
CA TRP A 309 -3.37 -5.76 30.58
C TRP A 309 -3.48 -4.51 29.71
N ILE A 310 -4.23 -4.62 28.62
CA ILE A 310 -4.43 -3.54 27.66
C ILE A 310 -5.92 -3.40 27.39
N LYS A 311 -6.44 -2.18 27.41
CA LYS A 311 -7.79 -1.82 26.98
C LYS A 311 -7.71 -0.87 25.78
N ILE A 312 -8.40 -1.23 24.70
CA ILE A 312 -8.56 -0.40 23.50
C ILE A 312 -10.04 -0.04 23.40
N PRO A 313 -10.46 1.15 23.88
CA PRO A 313 -11.82 1.64 23.64
C PRO A 313 -12.05 1.86 22.14
N LEU A 314 -13.29 1.65 21.71
CA LEU A 314 -13.71 1.80 20.33
C LEU A 314 -14.96 2.68 20.25
N PRO A 315 -15.16 3.43 19.15
CA PRO A 315 -16.33 4.27 18.99
C PRO A 315 -17.60 3.42 18.84
N PRO A 316 -18.78 3.97 19.17
CA PRO A 316 -20.04 3.30 18.88
C PRO A 316 -20.21 3.10 17.36
N GLY A 317 -20.89 2.03 16.96
CA GLY A 317 -21.16 1.72 15.54
C GLY A 317 -20.09 0.87 14.84
N VAL A 318 -19.06 0.42 15.56
CA VAL A 318 -18.18 -0.65 15.06
C VAL A 318 -18.97 -1.96 14.89
N PRO A 319 -18.61 -2.81 13.89
CA PRO A 319 -19.23 -4.12 13.72
C PRO A 319 -19.03 -4.98 14.97
N SER A 320 -19.77 -6.10 15.06
CA SER A 320 -19.59 -7.08 16.14
C SER A 320 -18.13 -7.49 16.24
N LEU A 321 -17.47 -7.14 17.36
CA LEU A 321 -16.03 -7.35 17.54
C LEU A 321 -15.65 -8.83 17.46
N ARG A 322 -16.54 -9.71 17.92
CA ARG A 322 -16.36 -11.16 17.86
C ARG A 322 -16.21 -11.68 16.43
N ASN A 323 -16.94 -11.08 15.48
CA ASN A 323 -16.96 -11.50 14.08
C ASN A 323 -15.98 -10.68 13.23
N ALA A 324 -15.66 -9.46 13.66
CA ALA A 324 -14.77 -8.56 12.94
C ALA A 324 -13.29 -8.88 13.18
N VAL A 325 -12.93 -9.41 14.37
CA VAL A 325 -11.56 -9.80 14.71
C VAL A 325 -11.42 -11.31 14.54
N ASN A 326 -10.80 -11.73 13.44
CA ASN A 326 -10.50 -13.13 13.16
C ASN A 326 -9.31 -13.64 13.98
N GLY A 327 -8.41 -12.75 14.39
CA GLY A 327 -7.28 -13.12 15.22
C GLY A 327 -6.44 -11.93 15.66
N ILE A 328 -5.65 -12.15 16.72
CA ILE A 328 -4.68 -11.18 17.22
C ILE A 328 -3.37 -11.92 17.45
N LEU A 329 -2.31 -11.46 16.80
CA LEU A 329 -1.01 -12.13 16.78
C LEU A 329 0.04 -11.24 17.43
N LEU A 330 0.71 -11.77 18.46
CA LEU A 330 1.91 -11.16 19.03
C LEU A 330 3.14 -11.65 18.27
N HIS A 331 4.17 -10.80 18.23
CA HIS A 331 5.39 -11.02 17.45
C HIS A 331 5.12 -11.18 15.95
N ALA A 332 4.07 -10.52 15.45
CA ALA A 332 3.77 -10.43 14.04
C ALA A 332 4.15 -9.04 13.53
N MET A 333 4.83 -8.98 12.38
CA MET A 333 5.26 -7.74 11.73
C MET A 333 5.04 -7.85 10.23
N THR A 334 4.69 -6.72 9.61
CA THR A 334 4.62 -6.63 8.16
C THR A 334 6.04 -6.59 7.57
N ALA A 335 6.19 -7.25 6.43
CA ALA A 335 7.38 -7.22 5.62
C ALA A 335 6.99 -6.80 4.21
N SER A 336 7.71 -5.83 3.64
CA SER A 336 7.45 -5.33 2.30
C SER A 336 8.52 -5.82 1.32
N ASN A 337 8.12 -6.14 0.09
CA ASN A 337 9.05 -6.43 -1.01
C ASN A 337 9.71 -5.14 -1.49
N VAL A 338 10.61 -4.62 -0.67
CA VAL A 338 11.41 -3.42 -0.93
C VAL A 338 12.86 -3.73 -0.64
N PHE A 339 13.73 -3.29 -1.54
CA PHE A 339 15.18 -3.36 -1.34
C PHE A 339 15.84 -2.05 -1.77
N CYS A 340 16.99 -1.76 -1.19
CA CYS A 340 17.74 -0.54 -1.43
C CYS A 340 18.86 -0.80 -2.44
N ARG A 341 18.86 -0.07 -3.55
CA ARG A 341 19.96 -0.09 -4.50
C ARG A 341 20.81 1.16 -4.35
N ASN A 342 22.07 0.97 -4.02
CA ASN A 342 23.07 2.02 -3.92
C ASN A 342 24.00 1.94 -5.14
N GLN A 343 24.13 3.02 -5.89
CA GLN A 343 24.96 3.06 -7.09
C GLN A 343 25.66 4.41 -7.21
N THR A 344 26.94 4.41 -7.61
CA THR A 344 27.64 5.61 -8.05
C THR A 344 27.56 5.72 -9.56
N ILE A 345 27.08 6.85 -10.07
CA ILE A 345 26.87 7.10 -11.50
C ILE A 345 27.87 8.14 -11.96
N GLN A 346 28.61 7.82 -13.02
CA GLN A 346 29.52 8.76 -13.69
C GLN A 346 28.71 9.72 -14.58
N LEU A 347 28.99 11.01 -14.45
CA LEU A 347 28.31 12.07 -15.18
C LEU A 347 29.05 12.41 -16.48
N GLY A 348 28.30 12.54 -17.56
CA GLY A 348 28.75 13.24 -18.76
C GLY A 348 28.77 14.76 -18.56
N ARG A 349 29.38 15.50 -19.50
CA ARG A 349 29.46 16.97 -19.44
C ARG A 349 28.09 17.64 -19.33
N ASP A 350 27.09 17.09 -20.02
CA ASP A 350 25.72 17.65 -20.06
C ASP A 350 24.75 16.89 -19.13
N GLY A 351 25.26 15.95 -18.34
CA GLY A 351 24.48 15.02 -17.54
C GLY A 351 24.51 13.58 -18.04
N SER A 352 23.86 12.71 -17.29
CA SER A 352 23.74 11.27 -17.57
C SER A 352 22.31 10.82 -17.31
N SER A 353 21.74 10.02 -18.22
CA SER A 353 20.44 9.38 -18.02
C SER A 353 20.60 7.87 -17.91
N VAL A 354 20.22 7.30 -16.77
CA VAL A 354 20.31 5.85 -16.51
C VAL A 354 18.93 5.23 -16.36
N PRO A 355 18.73 3.97 -16.77
CA PRO A 355 17.50 3.25 -16.45
C PRO A 355 17.43 2.96 -14.93
N VAL A 356 16.25 3.17 -14.36
CA VAL A 356 15.95 2.88 -12.96
C VAL A 356 15.68 1.39 -12.76
N GLY A 357 14.90 0.75 -13.62
CA GLY A 357 14.71 -0.69 -13.59
C GLY A 357 15.87 -1.43 -14.28
N ARG A 358 16.42 -2.46 -13.64
CA ARG A 358 17.21 -3.48 -14.32
C ARG A 358 16.47 -4.81 -14.25
N SER A 359 16.70 -5.66 -15.24
CA SER A 359 16.31 -7.05 -15.19
C SER A 359 17.51 -7.86 -14.70
N SER A 360 17.70 -7.98 -13.39
CA SER A 360 18.61 -8.99 -12.84
C SER A 360 17.90 -10.34 -12.88
N ASP A 361 18.52 -11.36 -13.46
CA ASP A 361 17.99 -12.73 -13.54
C ASP A 361 16.59 -12.86 -14.19
N GLY A 362 16.21 -11.91 -15.06
CA GLY A 362 14.90 -11.90 -15.72
C GLY A 362 13.78 -11.25 -14.91
N ILE A 363 14.05 -10.77 -13.69
CA ILE A 363 13.07 -10.13 -12.81
C ILE A 363 13.15 -8.62 -12.99
N GLN A 364 12.04 -7.98 -13.37
CA GLN A 364 11.97 -6.53 -13.52
C GLN A 364 11.89 -5.84 -12.16
N GLU A 365 12.80 -4.88 -11.93
CA GLU A 365 12.77 -3.99 -10.76
C GLU A 365 12.00 -2.71 -11.08
N MET A 366 11.11 -2.29 -10.18
CA MET A 366 10.27 -1.10 -10.30
C MET A 366 10.63 -0.08 -9.23
N LEU A 367 10.57 1.22 -9.56
CA LEU A 367 10.89 2.29 -8.63
C LEU A 367 9.75 2.55 -7.63
N VAL A 368 10.06 2.48 -6.33
CA VAL A 368 9.15 2.92 -5.25
C VAL A 368 9.40 4.39 -4.91
N ALA A 369 10.65 4.76 -4.63
CA ALA A 369 11.03 6.14 -4.33
C ALA A 369 12.55 6.36 -4.45
N PRO A 370 13.02 7.56 -4.85
CA PRO A 370 14.42 7.95 -4.68
C PRO A 370 14.69 8.28 -3.20
N LEU A 371 15.55 7.50 -2.53
CA LEU A 371 15.89 7.73 -1.12
C LEU A 371 16.79 8.95 -0.94
N SER A 372 17.84 9.02 -1.77
CA SER A 372 18.77 10.14 -1.78
C SER A 372 19.54 10.14 -3.09
N VAL A 373 19.79 11.35 -3.60
CA VAL A 373 20.70 11.62 -4.71
C VAL A 373 21.66 12.65 -4.17
N SER A 374 22.94 12.33 -4.12
CA SER A 374 23.95 13.17 -3.48
C SER A 374 25.27 13.16 -4.23
N SER A 375 26.00 14.26 -4.18
CA SER A 375 27.37 14.32 -4.72
C SER A 375 28.30 13.36 -3.95
N LEU A 376 29.52 13.17 -4.46
CA LEU A 376 30.55 12.44 -3.72
C LEU A 376 30.90 13.11 -2.37
N ALA A 377 30.68 14.42 -2.26
CA ALA A 377 30.84 15.19 -1.02
C ALA A 377 29.60 15.11 -0.10
N ASN A 378 28.61 14.27 -0.42
CA ASN A 378 27.33 14.12 0.27
C ASN A 378 26.43 15.38 0.25
N GLU A 379 26.59 16.25 -0.73
CA GLU A 379 25.66 17.36 -0.94
C GLU A 379 24.40 16.86 -1.66
N PRO A 380 23.18 17.15 -1.17
CA PRO A 380 21.96 16.64 -1.76
C PRO A 380 21.66 17.31 -3.10
N TYR A 381 21.30 16.51 -4.09
CA TYR A 381 20.79 17.01 -5.37
C TYR A 381 19.32 17.45 -5.23
N GLU A 382 18.95 18.49 -5.98
CA GLU A 382 17.57 18.97 -6.01
C GLU A 382 16.72 18.16 -7.01
N ALA A 383 15.47 17.87 -6.67
CA ALA A 383 14.52 17.30 -7.63
C ALA A 383 14.07 18.38 -8.63
N GLY A 384 14.14 18.10 -9.93
CA GLY A 384 13.88 19.04 -11.02
C GLY A 384 12.48 19.63 -11.08
N LEU A 385 11.53 19.05 -10.36
CA LEU A 385 10.16 19.56 -10.24
C LEU A 385 10.06 20.86 -9.42
N ARG A 386 11.12 21.23 -8.68
CA ARG A 386 11.13 22.47 -7.87
C ARG A 386 11.96 23.54 -8.57
N PRO A 387 11.53 24.83 -8.50
CA PRO A 387 12.35 25.93 -8.98
C PRO A 387 13.70 25.91 -8.24
N ARG A 388 14.79 25.95 -9.03
CA ARG A 388 16.15 25.79 -8.52
C ARG A 388 16.44 26.87 -7.48
N ARG A 389 16.84 26.47 -6.27
CA ARG A 389 17.22 27.43 -5.22
C ARG A 389 18.65 27.90 -5.39
N ASN A 390 19.50 27.04 -5.93
CA ASN A 390 20.91 27.33 -6.18
C ASN A 390 21.35 26.73 -7.53
N ALA A 391 21.90 27.56 -8.42
CA ALA A 391 22.40 27.13 -9.72
C ALA A 391 23.60 26.18 -9.64
N ALA A 392 24.37 26.24 -8.54
CA ALA A 392 25.54 25.39 -8.31
C ALA A 392 25.16 23.96 -7.88
N VAL A 393 23.95 23.76 -7.36
CA VAL A 393 23.52 22.43 -6.89
C VAL A 393 23.07 21.59 -8.08
N GLY A 394 23.56 20.36 -8.13
CA GLY A 394 23.15 19.37 -9.11
C GLY A 394 21.68 19.00 -8.92
N TRP A 395 21.06 18.49 -9.97
CA TRP A 395 19.63 18.19 -9.93
C TRP A 395 19.29 16.94 -10.72
N TYR A 396 18.14 16.35 -10.41
CA TYR A 396 17.70 15.10 -11.02
C TYR A 396 16.23 15.10 -11.41
N GLU A 397 15.92 14.35 -12.46
CA GLU A 397 14.57 14.09 -12.94
C GLU A 397 14.31 12.59 -13.03
N LEU A 398 13.11 12.19 -12.66
CA LEU A 398 12.61 10.84 -12.84
C LEU A 398 11.56 10.87 -13.94
N HIS A 399 11.81 10.16 -15.04
CA HIS A 399 10.91 10.12 -16.18
C HIS A 399 11.04 8.80 -16.95
N ASN A 400 9.90 8.18 -17.29
CA ASN A 400 9.85 6.95 -18.10
C ASN A 400 10.82 5.86 -17.63
N ASP A 401 10.82 5.57 -16.33
CA ASP A 401 11.73 4.62 -15.67
C ASP A 401 13.22 4.92 -15.88
N ARG A 402 13.56 6.19 -16.10
CA ARG A 402 14.92 6.70 -16.17
C ARG A 402 15.14 7.78 -15.13
N LEU A 403 16.35 7.78 -14.58
CA LEU A 403 16.87 8.82 -13.73
C LEU A 403 17.86 9.64 -14.56
N THR A 404 17.48 10.87 -14.86
CA THR A 404 18.34 11.84 -15.53
C THR A 404 18.99 12.71 -14.47
N LEU A 405 20.32 12.75 -14.49
CA LEU A 405 21.16 13.50 -13.56
C LEU A 405 21.86 14.62 -14.31
N HIS A 406 21.76 15.83 -13.78
CA HIS A 406 22.45 17.00 -14.30
C HIS A 406 23.53 17.43 -13.30
N PRO A 407 24.77 17.63 -13.76
CA PRO A 407 25.89 17.94 -12.87
C PRO A 407 25.66 19.26 -12.13
N GLY A 408 25.95 19.23 -10.83
CA GLY A 408 26.23 20.45 -10.08
C GLY A 408 27.65 20.95 -10.32
N SER A 409 28.05 21.96 -9.56
CA SER A 409 29.43 22.42 -9.47
C SER A 409 30.02 22.03 -8.12
N ASP A 410 31.26 21.56 -8.11
CA ASP A 410 32.05 21.40 -6.90
C ASP A 410 32.38 22.77 -6.27
N PRO A 411 32.84 22.81 -5.02
CA PRO A 411 33.27 24.05 -4.36
C PRO A 411 34.31 24.85 -5.16
N ASP A 412 35.12 24.15 -5.98
CA ASP A 412 36.13 24.74 -6.87
C ASP A 412 35.57 25.26 -8.20
N GLY A 413 34.24 25.19 -8.41
CA GLY A 413 33.54 25.64 -9.61
C GLY A 413 33.61 24.67 -10.80
N GLN A 414 34.27 23.51 -10.65
CA GLN A 414 34.31 22.46 -11.68
C GLN A 414 33.01 21.65 -11.69
N PRO A 415 32.57 21.11 -12.85
CA PRO A 415 31.39 20.27 -12.90
C PRO A 415 31.64 18.95 -12.18
N GLN A 416 30.68 18.52 -11.38
CA GLN A 416 30.74 17.25 -10.68
C GLN A 416 30.83 16.08 -11.67
N THR A 417 31.71 15.12 -11.38
CA THR A 417 31.98 13.98 -12.27
C THR A 417 31.22 12.71 -11.89
N ALA A 418 30.71 12.60 -10.66
CA ALA A 418 29.95 11.45 -10.22
C ALA A 418 28.95 11.78 -9.10
N VAL A 419 27.93 10.93 -8.98
CA VAL A 419 26.81 11.08 -8.03
C VAL A 419 26.50 9.75 -7.38
N ASN A 420 26.28 9.77 -6.07
CA ASN A 420 25.77 8.64 -5.30
C ASN A 420 24.24 8.66 -5.31
N VAL A 421 23.65 7.60 -5.83
CA VAL A 421 22.21 7.41 -5.96
C VAL A 421 21.77 6.24 -5.11
N ARG A 422 20.76 6.47 -4.27
CA ARG A 422 20.09 5.44 -3.46
C ARG A 422 18.62 5.41 -3.82
N LEU A 423 18.13 4.24 -4.25
CA LEU A 423 16.75 4.04 -4.69
C LEU A 423 16.10 2.92 -3.89
N TRP A 424 14.84 3.08 -3.54
CA TRP A 424 13.97 1.97 -3.15
C TRP A 424 13.32 1.36 -4.39
N LEU A 425 13.50 0.06 -4.53
CA LEU A 425 12.98 -0.73 -5.62
C LEU A 425 12.09 -1.86 -5.08
N THR A 426 11.19 -2.34 -5.93
CA THR A 426 10.30 -3.47 -5.67
C THR A 426 10.21 -4.36 -6.90
N ASN A 427 9.71 -5.59 -6.74
CA ASN A 427 9.34 -6.46 -7.86
C ASN A 427 7.88 -6.25 -8.31
N GLY A 428 7.20 -5.26 -7.74
CA GLY A 428 5.87 -4.82 -8.15
C GLY A 428 4.81 -5.91 -7.96
N GLU A 429 4.05 -6.19 -9.01
CA GLU A 429 2.98 -7.19 -9.00
C GLU A 429 3.49 -8.62 -8.78
N LEU A 430 4.74 -8.92 -9.16
CA LEU A 430 5.33 -10.24 -8.92
C LEU A 430 5.38 -10.57 -7.42
N GLY A 431 5.55 -9.55 -6.56
CA GLY A 431 5.53 -9.69 -5.11
C GLY A 431 4.21 -10.26 -4.57
N ASN A 432 3.08 -10.03 -5.26
CA ASN A 432 1.77 -10.57 -4.85
C ASN A 432 1.65 -12.08 -5.06
N ARG A 433 2.61 -12.71 -5.75
CA ARG A 433 2.62 -14.17 -6.00
C ARG A 433 3.23 -14.98 -4.86
N VAL A 434 3.58 -14.34 -3.75
CA VAL A 434 4.08 -15.02 -2.54
C VAL A 434 2.88 -15.38 -1.66
N GLY A 435 2.54 -16.68 -1.61
CA GLY A 435 1.44 -17.20 -0.82
C GLY A 435 1.81 -17.44 0.66
N PRO A 436 0.83 -17.71 1.54
CA PRO A 436 1.10 -18.07 2.94
C PRO A 436 2.09 -19.24 3.03
N GLY A 437 3.06 -19.16 3.93
CA GLY A 437 4.14 -20.15 4.05
C GLY A 437 5.34 -19.96 3.11
N ASP A 438 5.24 -19.15 2.04
CA ASP A 438 6.31 -19.04 1.04
C ASP A 438 7.49 -18.13 1.45
N ILE A 439 7.39 -17.42 2.58
CA ILE A 439 8.53 -16.77 3.22
C ILE A 439 9.21 -17.79 4.12
N THR A 440 10.38 -18.26 3.67
CA THR A 440 11.02 -19.48 4.20
C THR A 440 11.95 -19.22 5.38
N GLY A 441 12.40 -17.98 5.58
CA GLY A 441 13.25 -17.59 6.70
C GLY A 441 14.08 -16.34 6.43
N PHE A 442 15.08 -16.10 7.28
CA PHE A 442 16.00 -14.97 7.14
C PHE A 442 16.97 -15.16 5.98
N ALA A 443 17.34 -14.07 5.29
CA ALA A 443 18.39 -14.08 4.29
C ALA A 443 19.74 -14.52 4.88
N ASN A 444 20.03 -14.06 6.10
CA ASN A 444 21.20 -14.47 6.89
C ASN A 444 20.77 -15.31 8.09
N SER A 445 20.58 -16.61 7.88
CA SER A 445 20.04 -17.54 8.89
C SER A 445 20.93 -17.65 10.13
N ALA A 446 22.26 -17.67 9.98
CA ALA A 446 23.22 -17.86 11.07
C ALA A 446 23.13 -16.81 12.19
N THR A 447 22.53 -15.64 11.90
CA THR A 447 22.35 -14.58 12.90
C THR A 447 21.12 -14.83 13.78
N PHE A 448 20.19 -15.70 13.37
CA PHE A 448 18.84 -15.84 13.93
C PHE A 448 18.41 -17.31 14.14
N ASP A 449 19.35 -18.23 14.38
CA ASP A 449 19.09 -19.67 14.54
C ASP A 449 18.07 -20.04 15.65
N ASP A 450 17.85 -19.14 16.60
CA ASP A 450 16.91 -19.26 17.72
C ASP A 450 15.50 -18.73 17.42
N ILE A 451 15.28 -18.11 16.26
CA ILE A 451 13.99 -17.55 15.85
C ILE A 451 13.46 -18.31 14.63
N SER A 452 12.28 -18.89 14.76
CA SER A 452 11.56 -19.45 13.61
C SER A 452 10.55 -18.44 13.05
N VAL A 453 10.38 -18.48 11.74
CA VAL A 453 9.52 -17.60 10.96
C VAL A 453 8.29 -18.38 10.50
N ASN A 454 7.11 -17.79 10.63
CA ASN A 454 5.86 -18.30 10.06
C ASN A 454 5.16 -17.20 9.26
N HIS A 455 4.89 -17.48 8.00
CA HIS A 455 4.25 -16.55 7.08
C HIS A 455 2.72 -16.72 7.13
N VAL A 456 2.03 -15.74 7.70
CA VAL A 456 0.62 -15.88 8.10
C VAL A 456 -0.33 -15.60 6.94
N THR A 457 -0.04 -14.58 6.13
CA THR A 457 -0.96 -14.04 5.12
C THR A 457 -0.30 -14.00 3.76
N ALA A 458 -1.02 -14.14 2.66
CA ALA A 458 -0.45 -13.90 1.33
C ALA A 458 0.10 -12.46 1.19
N ALA A 459 1.15 -12.28 0.39
CA ALA A 459 1.62 -10.95 0.03
C ALA A 459 0.60 -10.27 -0.89
N ALA A 460 0.34 -8.97 -0.67
CA ALA A 460 -0.66 -8.22 -1.43
C ALA A 460 -0.30 -6.73 -1.53
N GLY A 461 -0.98 -6.02 -2.44
CA GLY A 461 -0.86 -4.56 -2.63
C GLY A 461 0.28 -4.10 -3.54
N GLY A 462 1.07 -5.03 -4.10
CA GLY A 462 2.14 -4.73 -5.03
C GLY A 462 1.60 -4.23 -6.38
N THR A 463 2.16 -3.15 -6.91
CA THR A 463 1.84 -2.60 -8.23
C THR A 463 3.12 -2.23 -8.98
N ASN A 464 3.06 -2.26 -10.32
CA ASN A 464 4.20 -1.87 -11.16
C ASN A 464 4.32 -0.35 -11.35
N GLY A 465 3.48 0.44 -10.67
CA GLY A 465 3.32 1.88 -10.92
C GLY A 465 2.29 2.16 -12.02
N GLU A 466 2.23 3.42 -12.45
CA GLU A 466 1.34 3.85 -13.52
C GLU A 466 1.86 3.41 -14.90
N ASP A 467 0.99 2.81 -15.70
CA ASP A 467 1.27 2.62 -17.12
C ASP A 467 1.01 3.93 -17.89
N HIS A 468 1.56 4.00 -19.10
CA HIS A 468 1.41 5.19 -19.95
C HIS A 468 -0.06 5.53 -20.26
N PRO A 469 -0.96 4.57 -20.60
CA PRO A 469 -2.38 4.86 -20.77
C PRO A 469 -3.06 5.47 -19.53
N SER A 470 -2.78 4.97 -18.32
CA SER A 470 -3.35 5.55 -17.09
C SER A 470 -2.83 6.96 -16.85
N THR A 471 -1.53 7.19 -17.11
CA THR A 471 -0.91 8.52 -17.00
C THR A 471 -1.58 9.53 -17.92
N GLN A 472 -1.83 9.16 -19.18
CA GLN A 472 -2.56 10.01 -20.14
C GLN A 472 -3.99 10.31 -19.69
N ARG A 473 -4.72 9.34 -19.14
CA ARG A 473 -6.08 9.56 -18.60
C ARG A 473 -6.08 10.56 -17.46
N ARG A 474 -5.12 10.45 -16.55
CA ARG A 474 -4.96 11.37 -15.42
C ARG A 474 -4.53 12.76 -15.87
N PHE A 475 -3.66 12.85 -16.88
CA PHE A 475 -3.32 14.11 -17.51
C PHE A 475 -4.54 14.80 -18.14
N ALA A 476 -5.33 14.05 -18.91
CA ALA A 476 -6.57 14.55 -19.51
C ALA A 476 -7.57 15.01 -18.44
N GLU A 477 -7.72 14.25 -17.35
CA GLU A 477 -8.57 14.64 -16.22
C GLU A 477 -8.09 15.93 -15.55
N ALA A 478 -6.79 16.06 -15.27
CA ALA A 478 -6.24 17.26 -14.64
C ALA A 478 -6.50 18.53 -15.49
N LEU A 479 -6.44 18.41 -16.82
CA LEU A 479 -6.73 19.51 -17.75
C LEU A 479 -8.23 19.84 -17.83
N LEU A 480 -9.09 18.81 -17.81
CA LEU A 480 -10.54 18.96 -17.92
C LEU A 480 -11.16 19.49 -16.61
N SER A 481 -10.89 18.81 -15.49
CA SER A 481 -11.52 19.10 -14.20
C SER A 481 -10.90 20.32 -13.51
N ARG A 482 -9.62 20.60 -13.77
CA ARG A 482 -8.84 21.65 -13.06
C ARG A 482 -9.00 21.55 -11.54
N GLY A 483 -9.15 20.32 -11.01
CA GLY A 483 -9.33 20.03 -9.59
C GLY A 483 -10.77 20.19 -9.07
N ARG A 484 -11.76 20.45 -9.92
CA ARG A 484 -13.19 20.54 -9.55
C ARG A 484 -14.07 19.73 -10.49
N ILE A 485 -15.13 19.13 -9.94
CA ILE A 485 -16.09 18.34 -10.72
C ILE A 485 -17.34 19.17 -10.94
N VAL A 486 -17.51 19.72 -12.14
CA VAL A 486 -18.63 20.61 -12.50
C VAL A 486 -19.60 19.94 -13.46
N THR A 487 -19.06 19.18 -14.41
CA THR A 487 -19.82 18.51 -15.46
C THR A 487 -19.82 17.00 -15.28
N ARG A 488 -20.73 16.34 -16.01
CA ARG A 488 -20.75 14.87 -16.09
C ARG A 488 -19.45 14.30 -16.66
N ALA A 489 -18.84 14.97 -17.64
CA ALA A 489 -17.58 14.54 -18.23
C ALA A 489 -16.44 14.61 -17.20
N ASP A 490 -16.42 15.64 -16.34
CA ASP A 490 -15.43 15.75 -15.26
C ASP A 490 -15.59 14.61 -14.25
N LEU A 491 -16.84 14.25 -13.93
CA LEU A 491 -17.15 13.17 -12.99
C LEU A 491 -16.72 11.80 -13.56
N GLU A 492 -17.01 11.54 -14.84
CA GLU A 492 -16.56 10.33 -15.55
C GLU A 492 -15.03 10.26 -15.61
N ALA A 493 -14.37 11.35 -16.03
CA ALA A 493 -12.91 11.43 -16.12
C ALA A 493 -12.22 11.29 -14.76
N SER A 494 -12.72 11.97 -13.72
CA SER A 494 -12.22 11.89 -12.34
C SER A 494 -12.33 10.49 -11.76
N THR A 495 -13.40 9.78 -12.09
CA THR A 495 -13.62 8.42 -11.62
C THR A 495 -12.69 7.44 -12.36
N LEU A 496 -12.54 7.58 -13.68
CA LEU A 496 -11.65 6.73 -14.48
C LEU A 496 -10.15 6.97 -14.17
N SER A 497 -9.76 8.18 -13.77
CA SER A 497 -8.37 8.50 -13.39
C SER A 497 -8.03 8.11 -11.95
N PHE A 498 -9.03 7.74 -11.15
CA PHE A 498 -8.82 7.42 -9.74
C PHE A 498 -8.02 6.13 -9.56
N ASP A 499 -8.47 5.03 -10.17
CA ASP A 499 -7.85 3.71 -10.04
C ASP A 499 -7.91 2.94 -11.37
N ARG A 500 -6.81 2.29 -11.75
CA ARG A 500 -6.68 1.54 -13.01
C ARG A 500 -7.66 0.37 -13.15
N ARG A 501 -8.15 -0.17 -12.01
CA ARG A 501 -9.12 -1.26 -11.97
C ARG A 501 -10.52 -0.81 -12.38
N ILE A 502 -10.75 0.50 -12.49
CA ILE A 502 -11.98 1.07 -13.01
C ILE A 502 -11.91 1.06 -14.53
N LEU A 503 -12.72 0.19 -15.15
CA LEU A 503 -12.74 -0.01 -16.60
C LEU A 503 -13.72 0.94 -17.29
N LYS A 504 -14.87 1.18 -16.68
CA LYS A 504 -15.96 1.98 -17.25
C LYS A 504 -16.73 2.71 -16.16
N VAL A 505 -17.27 3.88 -16.50
CA VAL A 505 -18.13 4.66 -15.62
C VAL A 505 -19.36 5.11 -16.41
N GLU A 506 -20.54 4.93 -15.83
CA GLU A 506 -21.78 5.52 -16.31
C GLU A 506 -22.35 6.46 -15.25
N VAL A 507 -22.67 7.69 -15.63
CA VAL A 507 -23.30 8.67 -14.75
C VAL A 507 -24.75 8.86 -15.17
N ARG A 508 -25.68 8.86 -14.21
CA ARG A 508 -27.07 9.29 -14.43
C ARG A 508 -27.48 10.33 -13.40
N SER A 509 -27.97 11.45 -13.91
CA SER A 509 -28.53 12.52 -13.08
C SER A 509 -29.96 12.17 -12.67
N GLN A 510 -30.23 12.32 -11.38
CA GLN A 510 -31.53 12.08 -10.76
C GLN A 510 -31.88 13.23 -9.82
N ILE A 511 -33.15 13.32 -9.44
CA ILE A 511 -33.63 14.24 -8.41
C ILE A 511 -34.20 13.38 -7.29
N GLU A 512 -33.68 13.55 -6.08
CA GLU A 512 -34.14 12.83 -4.90
C GLU A 512 -34.88 13.78 -3.96
N ARG A 513 -36.02 13.32 -3.43
CA ARG A 513 -36.78 14.06 -2.42
C ARG A 513 -36.21 13.76 -1.05
N GLN A 514 -35.59 14.76 -0.44
CA GLN A 514 -35.14 14.73 0.96
C GLN A 514 -36.12 15.49 1.87
N PRO A 515 -36.02 15.34 3.20
CA PRO A 515 -36.86 16.09 4.14
C PRO A 515 -36.82 17.61 3.94
N GLU A 516 -35.69 18.13 3.46
CA GLU A 516 -35.45 19.56 3.22
C GLU A 516 -35.85 20.04 1.81
N GLY A 517 -36.32 19.14 0.92
CA GLY A 517 -36.73 19.48 -0.45
C GLY A 517 -36.16 18.55 -1.52
N LEU A 518 -36.30 18.95 -2.79
CA LEU A 518 -35.72 18.23 -3.92
C LEU A 518 -34.24 18.58 -4.05
N ARG A 519 -33.37 17.57 -4.04
CA ARG A 519 -31.93 17.74 -4.27
C ARG A 519 -31.50 16.99 -5.52
N ARG A 520 -30.53 17.58 -6.23
CA ARG A 520 -29.91 16.94 -7.39
C ARG A 520 -28.97 15.85 -6.89
N MET A 521 -29.04 14.69 -7.51
CA MET A 521 -28.24 13.51 -7.20
C MET A 521 -27.60 12.99 -8.48
N GLU A 522 -26.29 12.74 -8.45
CA GLU A 522 -25.60 12.03 -9.51
C GLU A 522 -25.32 10.61 -9.03
N ARG A 523 -25.86 9.63 -9.75
CA ARG A 523 -25.60 8.21 -9.48
C ARG A 523 -24.55 7.70 -10.47
N LEU A 524 -23.49 7.10 -9.93
CA LEU A 524 -22.39 6.51 -10.69
C LEU A 524 -22.50 5.00 -10.66
N TRP A 525 -22.41 4.37 -11.83
CA TRP A 525 -22.16 2.94 -11.97
C TRP A 525 -20.73 2.76 -12.47
N VAL A 526 -19.90 2.13 -11.66
CA VAL A 526 -18.48 1.94 -11.91
C VAL A 526 -18.25 0.46 -12.16
N THR A 527 -17.78 0.14 -13.37
CA THR A 527 -17.43 -1.21 -13.77
C THR A 527 -15.98 -1.49 -13.42
N LEU A 528 -15.73 -2.55 -12.66
CA LEU A 528 -14.43 -2.93 -12.14
C LEU A 528 -13.87 -4.17 -12.83
N ASP A 529 -12.54 -4.21 -12.97
CA ASP A 529 -11.79 -5.39 -13.38
C ASP A 529 -11.62 -6.36 -12.21
N GLU A 530 -12.31 -7.49 -12.24
CA GLU A 530 -12.20 -8.54 -11.21
C GLU A 530 -10.76 -9.08 -11.11
N GLY A 531 -10.04 -9.20 -12.23
CA GLY A 531 -8.67 -9.70 -12.27
C GLY A 531 -7.64 -8.76 -11.64
N GLY A 532 -8.00 -7.49 -11.44
CA GLY A 532 -7.15 -6.49 -10.83
C GLY A 532 -7.12 -6.53 -9.30
N PHE A 533 -7.95 -7.36 -8.65
CA PHE A 533 -8.02 -7.48 -7.19
C PHE A 533 -7.35 -8.78 -6.74
N THR A 534 -6.49 -8.69 -5.73
CA THR A 534 -5.94 -9.88 -5.06
C THR A 534 -6.92 -10.40 -4.02
N ARG A 535 -7.60 -9.48 -3.31
CA ARG A 535 -8.61 -9.74 -2.29
C ARG A 535 -9.76 -8.74 -2.38
N ALA A 536 -10.68 -8.99 -3.29
CA ALA A 536 -11.83 -8.12 -3.54
C ALA A 536 -12.65 -7.80 -2.28
N ASP A 537 -12.79 -8.76 -1.37
CA ASP A 537 -13.50 -8.63 -0.09
C ASP A 537 -12.93 -7.54 0.84
N LEU A 538 -11.61 -7.31 0.76
CA LEU A 538 -10.92 -6.30 1.57
C LEU A 538 -10.68 -5.00 0.80
N GLU A 539 -10.36 -5.10 -0.48
CA GLU A 539 -9.94 -3.97 -1.31
C GLU A 539 -11.12 -3.13 -1.78
N LEU A 540 -12.25 -3.76 -2.09
CA LEU A 540 -13.40 -3.08 -2.67
C LEU A 540 -14.01 -2.02 -1.73
N PRO A 541 -14.23 -2.28 -0.42
CA PRO A 541 -14.73 -1.24 0.49
C PRO A 541 -13.77 -0.06 0.62
N VAL A 542 -12.46 -0.31 0.61
CA VAL A 542 -11.42 0.74 0.67
C VAL A 542 -11.46 1.58 -0.60
N LEU A 543 -11.55 0.95 -1.77
CA LEU A 543 -11.69 1.63 -3.05
C LEU A 543 -12.96 2.47 -3.10
N GLN A 544 -14.09 1.94 -2.62
CA GLN A 544 -15.37 2.64 -2.59
C GLN A 544 -15.29 3.90 -1.75
N GLN A 545 -14.84 3.78 -0.51
CA GLN A 545 -14.75 4.93 0.40
C GLN A 545 -13.71 5.94 -0.08
N GLY A 546 -12.57 5.48 -0.60
CA GLY A 546 -11.55 6.32 -1.19
C GLY A 546 -12.09 7.14 -2.36
N LEU A 547 -12.78 6.48 -3.29
CA LEU A 547 -13.40 7.12 -4.45
C LEU A 547 -14.49 8.10 -4.02
N GLU A 548 -15.40 7.69 -3.13
CA GLU A 548 -16.45 8.56 -2.64
C GLU A 548 -15.89 9.81 -1.95
N SER A 549 -14.90 9.65 -1.08
CA SER A 549 -14.25 10.77 -0.39
C SER A 549 -13.55 11.69 -1.38
N TYR A 550 -12.83 11.12 -2.34
CA TYR A 550 -12.14 11.83 -3.40
C TYR A 550 -13.10 12.67 -4.25
N LEU A 551 -14.23 12.09 -4.68
CA LEU A 551 -15.22 12.78 -5.48
C LEU A 551 -15.96 13.84 -4.66
N LYS A 552 -16.38 13.54 -3.42
CA LYS A 552 -17.09 14.47 -2.53
C LYS A 552 -16.27 15.74 -2.23
N GLN A 553 -14.96 15.63 -2.09
CA GLN A 553 -14.08 16.79 -1.84
C GLN A 553 -13.98 17.75 -3.04
N ARG A 554 -14.27 17.27 -4.25
CA ARG A 554 -14.10 18.02 -5.51
C ARG A 554 -15.42 18.46 -6.14
N LEU A 555 -16.52 17.83 -5.71
CA LEU A 555 -17.85 18.10 -6.21
C LEU A 555 -18.35 19.49 -5.83
N VAL A 556 -19.12 20.12 -6.71
CA VAL A 556 -19.79 21.40 -6.41
C VAL A 556 -20.82 21.18 -5.30
N GLN A 557 -20.89 22.13 -4.36
CA GLN A 557 -21.80 22.08 -3.22
C GLN A 557 -23.26 21.91 -3.68
N GLY A 558 -24.03 21.10 -2.95
CA GLY A 558 -25.46 20.90 -3.18
C GLY A 558 -25.84 19.74 -4.12
N ILE A 559 -24.87 19.06 -4.73
CA ILE A 559 -25.11 17.83 -5.50
C ILE A 559 -24.79 16.62 -4.60
N LEU A 560 -25.73 15.69 -4.53
CA LEU A 560 -25.56 14.42 -3.83
C LEU A 560 -24.89 13.40 -4.76
N LEU A 561 -24.11 12.49 -4.16
CA LEU A 561 -23.35 11.47 -4.88
C LEU A 561 -23.71 10.09 -4.34
N ASP A 562 -24.05 9.16 -5.23
CA ASP A 562 -24.23 7.75 -4.92
C ASP A 562 -23.38 6.92 -5.89
N VAL A 563 -22.49 6.10 -5.35
CA VAL A 563 -21.53 5.31 -6.12
C VAL A 563 -21.90 3.85 -6.00
N ARG A 564 -22.08 3.18 -7.14
CA ARG A 564 -22.41 1.76 -7.25
C ARG A 564 -21.33 1.06 -8.06
N PHE A 565 -20.88 -0.08 -7.54
CA PHE A 565 -19.86 -0.90 -8.19
C PHE A 565 -20.49 -2.12 -8.84
N GLU A 566 -19.95 -2.51 -9.99
CA GLU A 566 -20.34 -3.70 -10.75
C GLU A 566 -19.07 -4.36 -11.30
N TRP A 567 -19.00 -5.69 -11.31
CA TRP A 567 -17.91 -6.41 -11.97
C TRP A 567 -18.09 -6.37 -13.49
N SER A 568 -16.99 -6.45 -14.25
CA SER A 568 -17.01 -6.50 -15.72
C SER A 568 -17.88 -7.63 -16.30
N GLY A 569 -18.15 -8.68 -15.52
CA GLY A 569 -19.09 -9.76 -15.84
C GLY A 569 -20.57 -9.47 -15.53
N GLY A 570 -20.94 -8.23 -15.17
CA GLY A 570 -22.32 -7.82 -14.89
C GLY A 570 -22.88 -8.28 -13.53
N ARG A 571 -22.02 -8.78 -12.63
CA ARG A 571 -22.41 -9.14 -11.26
C ARG A 571 -22.18 -7.95 -10.34
N THR A 572 -23.14 -7.65 -9.47
CA THR A 572 -22.90 -6.73 -8.36
C THR A 572 -21.95 -7.40 -7.36
N PRO A 573 -20.89 -6.71 -6.90
CA PRO A 573 -20.08 -7.18 -5.78
C PRO A 573 -20.96 -7.35 -4.54
N SER A 574 -20.82 -8.50 -3.89
CA SER A 574 -21.53 -8.87 -2.66
C SER A 574 -20.89 -8.25 -1.42
#